data_AF-A0A6L9VXS7-F1
#
_entry.id   AF-A0A6L9VXS7-F1
#
_cell.length_a   1.000
_cell.length_b   1.000
_cell.length_c   1.000
_cell.angle_alpha   90.00
_cell.angle_beta   90.00
_cell.angle_gamma   90.00
#
_symmetry.space_group_name_H-M   'P 1'
#
loop_
_entity.id
_entity.type
_entity.pdbx_description
1 polymer ?
#
loop_
_entity_poly.entity_id
_entity_poly.type
_entity_poly.pdbx_seq_one_letter_code
_entity_poly.pdbx_strand_id
1 'polypeptide(L)' 'MTTQKKPSPEALDNVTEHNVETRSHLLPEEDGMKGSGMEEVAAEIILAESEERTVHPDADDAQGAHRQSAETADQP' A
#
# COMPACT_ATOMS: atom_id res chain seq x y z
N MET A 1 4.39 6.41 -14.02
CA MET A 1 2.98 6.43 -13.58
C MET A 1 2.73 5.10 -12.92
N THR A 2 2.40 5.07 -11.63
CA THR A 2 1.84 3.86 -11.02
C THR A 2 0.48 3.67 -11.67
N THR A 3 0.34 2.64 -12.50
CA THR A 3 -1.00 2.21 -12.91
C THR A 3 -1.69 1.79 -11.62
N GLN A 4 -2.72 2.53 -11.18
CA GLN A 4 -3.63 2.06 -10.14
C GLN A 4 -4.34 0.82 -10.71
N LYS A 5 -3.66 -0.32 -10.68
CA LYS A 5 -4.21 -1.60 -11.09
C LYS A 5 -5.30 -1.90 -10.07
N LYS A 6 -6.50 -2.17 -10.56
CA LYS A 6 -7.56 -2.64 -9.70
C LYS A 6 -7.09 -3.95 -9.05
N PRO A 7 -7.15 -4.10 -7.71
CA PRO A 7 -6.78 -5.33 -7.04
C PRO A 7 -7.58 -6.53 -7.59
N SER A 8 -6.91 -7.68 -7.67
CA SER A 8 -7.54 -8.93 -8.06
C SER A 8 -8.63 -9.35 -7.06
N PRO A 9 -9.61 -10.19 -7.47
CA PRO A 9 -10.57 -10.76 -6.53
C PRO A 9 -9.91 -11.51 -5.37
N GLU A 10 -8.82 -12.24 -5.64
CA GLU A 10 -8.06 -12.97 -4.63
C GLU A 10 -7.42 -12.02 -3.59
N ALA A 11 -6.86 -10.89 -4.04
CA ALA A 11 -6.34 -9.86 -3.12
C ALA A 11 -7.45 -9.23 -2.28
N LEU A 12 -8.63 -8.98 -2.86
CA LEU A 12 -9.78 -8.42 -2.13
C LEU A 12 -10.33 -9.40 -1.09
N ASP A 13 -10.35 -10.69 -1.38
CA ASP A 13 -10.82 -11.73 -0.44
C ASP A 13 -9.94 -11.83 0.83
N ASN A 14 -8.68 -11.38 0.74
CA ASN A 14 -7.77 -11.30 1.89
C ASN A 14 -7.96 -10.03 2.74
N VAL A 15 -8.68 -9.02 2.24
CA VAL A 15 -8.97 -7.79 2.99
C VAL A 15 -10.16 -8.05 3.93
N THR A 16 -9.86 -8.23 5.21
CA THR A 16 -10.89 -8.45 6.23
C THR A 16 -11.26 -7.17 6.97
N GLU A 17 -12.46 -7.12 7.55
CA GLU A 17 -12.89 -6.00 8.42
C GLU A 17 -11.89 -5.73 9.55
N HIS A 18 -11.30 -6.79 10.12
CA HIS A 18 -10.30 -6.67 11.17
C HIS A 18 -9.00 -6.03 10.68
N ASN A 19 -8.58 -6.33 9.44
CA ASN A 19 -7.41 -5.66 8.86
C ASN A 19 -7.69 -4.18 8.66
N VAL A 20 -8.87 -3.83 8.13
CA VAL A 20 -9.27 -2.44 7.92
C VAL A 20 -9.29 -1.68 9.25
N GLU A 21 -9.94 -2.23 10.28
CA GLU A 21 -10.02 -1.63 11.62
C GLU A 21 -8.64 -1.35 12.21
N THR A 22 -7.73 -2.32 12.15
CA THR A 22 -6.40 -2.17 12.75
C THR A 22 -5.47 -1.25 11.94
N ARG A 23 -5.76 -1.08 10.65
CA ARG A 23 -4.96 -0.29 9.70
C ARG A 23 -5.50 1.13 9.52
N SER A 24 -6.75 1.40 9.87
CA SER A 24 -7.36 2.74 9.85
C SER A 24 -6.93 3.62 11.03
N HIS A 25 -6.03 3.13 11.88
CA HIS A 25 -5.41 3.93 12.94
C HIS A 25 -4.57 5.06 12.35
N LEU A 26 -5.13 6.27 12.42
CA LEU A 26 -4.52 7.50 11.92
C LEU A 26 -3.26 7.90 12.70
N LEU A 27 -2.35 8.60 12.01
CA LEU A 27 -1.22 9.26 12.66
C LEU A 27 -1.71 10.43 13.54
N PRO A 28 -0.94 10.85 14.56
CA PRO A 28 -1.33 11.97 15.42
C PRO A 28 -1.64 13.27 14.67
N GLU A 29 -0.93 13.54 13.59
CA GLU A 29 -1.14 14.69 12.69
C GLU A 29 -2.44 14.59 11.87
N GLU A 30 -3.03 13.40 11.75
CA GLU A 30 -4.23 13.10 10.97
C GLU A 30 -5.49 12.98 11.84
N ASP A 31 -5.40 13.16 13.17
CA ASP A 31 -6.52 12.95 14.11
C ASP A 31 -7.77 13.81 13.79
N GLY A 32 -7.59 14.92 13.07
CA GLY A 32 -8.69 15.74 12.54
C GLY A 32 -9.56 15.05 11.49
N MET A 33 -9.12 13.94 10.89
CA MET A 33 -9.90 13.12 9.95
C MET A 33 -10.64 11.97 10.63
N LYS A 34 -10.48 11.80 11.94
CA LYS A 34 -11.12 10.72 12.68
C LYS A 34 -12.65 10.84 12.67
N GLY A 35 -13.33 9.74 12.39
CA GLY A 35 -14.78 9.67 12.24
C GLY A 35 -15.28 10.20 10.89
N SER A 36 -14.38 10.45 9.93
CA SER A 36 -14.76 10.87 8.58
C SER A 36 -15.24 9.71 7.71
N GLY A 37 -14.88 8.48 8.07
CA GLY A 37 -15.08 7.28 7.24
C GLY A 37 -14.04 7.16 6.12
N MET A 38 -13.18 8.18 5.94
CA MET A 38 -12.12 8.15 4.94
C MET A 38 -10.94 7.30 5.41
N GLU A 39 -10.76 7.14 6.72
CA GLU A 39 -9.71 6.34 7.31
C GLU A 39 -9.86 4.85 7.01
N GLU A 40 -11.09 4.32 7.06
CA GLU A 40 -11.37 2.93 6.68
C GLU A 40 -11.23 2.73 5.17
N VAL A 41 -11.73 3.67 4.36
CA VAL A 41 -11.62 3.59 2.89
C VAL A 41 -10.15 3.64 2.45
N ALA A 42 -9.35 4.52 3.05
CA ALA A 42 -7.92 4.58 2.78
C ALA A 42 -7.21 3.30 3.20
N ALA A 43 -7.53 2.77 4.38
CA ALA A 43 -6.98 1.53 4.88
C ALA A 43 -7.32 0.34 3.98
N GLU A 44 -8.56 0.23 3.52
CA GLU A 44 -9.03 -0.82 2.60
C GLU A 44 -8.26 -0.79 1.27
N ILE A 45 -8.09 0.40 0.68
CA ILE A 45 -7.33 0.55 -0.57
C ILE A 45 -5.88 0.11 -0.38
N ILE A 46 -5.21 0.60 0.67
CA ILE A 46 -3.81 0.27 0.96
C ILE A 46 -3.63 -1.23 1.20
N LEU A 47 -4.56 -1.85 1.93
CA LEU A 47 -4.53 -3.29 2.18
C LEU A 47 -4.71 -4.06 0.89
N ALA A 48 -5.72 -3.73 0.08
CA ALA A 48 -5.97 -4.41 -1.19
C ALA A 48 -4.78 -4.31 -2.16
N GLU A 49 -4.13 -3.14 -2.24
CA GLU A 49 -2.89 -2.99 -3.01
C GLU A 49 -1.73 -3.81 -2.43
N SER A 50 -1.65 -3.93 -1.10
CA SER A 50 -0.61 -4.72 -0.44
C SER A 50 -0.80 -6.22 -0.63
N GLU A 51 -2.04 -6.69 -0.56
CA GLU A 51 -2.42 -8.07 -0.88
C GLU A 51 -2.14 -8.38 -2.36
N GLU A 52 -2.48 -7.46 -3.26
CA GLU A 52 -2.18 -7.61 -4.69
C GLU A 52 -0.67 -7.79 -4.95
N ARG A 53 0.19 -6.98 -4.32
CA ARG A 53 1.65 -7.16 -4.45
C ARG A 53 2.17 -8.46 -3.84
N THR A 54 1.44 -9.01 -2.88
CA THR A 54 1.81 -10.27 -2.21
C THR A 54 1.43 -11.48 -3.06
N VAL A 55 0.22 -11.47 -3.62
CA VAL A 55 -0.35 -12.55 -4.44
C VAL A 55 0.18 -12.48 -5.89
N HIS A 56 0.29 -11.28 -6.43
CA HIS A 56 0.73 -10.99 -7.80
C HIS A 56 1.93 -10.03 -7.79
N PRO A 57 3.10 -10.47 -7.32
CA PRO A 57 4.31 -9.65 -7.30
C PRO A 57 4.66 -9.21 -8.73
N ASP A 58 4.72 -7.90 -8.95
CA ASP A 58 5.21 -7.35 -10.22
C ASP A 58 6.73 -7.52 -10.30
N ALA A 59 7.27 -7.82 -11.49
CA ALA A 59 8.70 -7.94 -11.69
C ALA A 59 9.42 -6.62 -11.36
N ASP A 60 8.76 -5.49 -11.63
CA ASP A 60 9.24 -4.14 -11.28
C ASP A 60 9.18 -3.85 -9.77
N ASP A 61 8.25 -4.47 -9.03
CA ASP A 61 8.15 -4.37 -7.56
C ASP A 61 9.25 -5.21 -6.88
N ALA A 62 9.53 -6.40 -7.42
CA ALA A 62 10.56 -7.31 -6.91
C ALA A 62 11.99 -6.81 -7.18
N GLN A 63 12.19 -6.06 -8.27
CA GLN A 63 13.46 -5.44 -8.63
C GLN A 63 13.49 -3.96 -8.31
N GLY A 64 12.76 -3.53 -7.26
CA GLY A 64 12.53 -2.14 -6.89
C GLY A 64 13.63 -1.23 -7.40
N ALA A 65 13.26 -0.26 -8.25
CA ALA A 65 14.13 0.72 -8.88
C ALA A 65 14.88 1.63 -7.88
N HIS A 66 15.16 1.13 -6.68
CA HIS A 66 16.26 1.52 -5.84
C HIS A 66 17.53 1.50 -6.67
N ARG A 67 18.13 2.69 -6.79
CA ARG A 67 19.49 2.87 -7.27
C ARG A 67 20.36 1.77 -6.66
N GLN A 68 21.08 1.05 -7.51
CA GLN A 68 22.11 0.15 -7.03
C GLN A 68 23.10 0.95 -6.20
N SER A 69 23.74 0.34 -5.20
CA SER A 69 24.73 1.03 -4.39
C SER A 69 25.84 1.68 -5.24
N ALA A 70 26.14 1.09 -6.41
CA ALA A 70 27.05 1.65 -7.42
C ALA A 70 26.56 3.01 -8.00
N GLU A 71 25.26 3.20 -8.20
CA GLU A 71 24.67 4.43 -8.75
C GLU A 71 24.58 5.58 -7.73
N THR A 72 24.87 5.29 -6.45
CA THR A 72 24.89 6.28 -5.36
C THR A 72 26.30 6.66 -4.94
N ALA A 73 27.32 5.88 -5.34
CA ALA A 73 28.70 6.09 -4.93
C ALA A 73 29.41 7.26 -5.65
N ASP A 74 28.93 7.66 -6.83
CA ASP A 74 29.58 8.68 -7.69
C ASP A 74 28.87 10.06 -7.70
N GLN A 75 28.00 10.35 -6.73
CA GLN A 75 27.45 11.71 -6.59
C GLN A 75 28.46 12.61 -5.87
N PRO A 76 28.89 13.75 -6.48
CA PRO A 76 29.83 14.69 -5.86
C PRO A 76 29.25 15.41 -4.63
#